data_AF-N0CNR8-F1
#
_entry.id   AF-N0CNR8-F1
#
_cell.length_a   1.000
_cell.length_b   1.000
_cell.length_c   1.000
_cell.angle_alpha   90.00
_cell.angle_beta   90.00
_cell.angle_gamma   90.00
#
_symmetry.space_group_name_H-M   'P 1'
#
loop_
_entity.id
_entity.type
_entity.pdbx_description
1 polymer ?
#
loop_
_entity_poly.entity_id
_entity_poly.type
_entity_poly.pdbx_seq_one_letter_code
_entity_poly.pdbx_strand_id
1 'polypeptide(L)'
;MTNEPIRDEPSLFDALYEDENAVVRALRAGAQAESSDEEGTTALYLAAVQNLPEAVRLLLAAGADPDRASGEGTADLPLCGAACGGHTEVVEALLSAGARPDLREEFGFTALRWAVGLGHASTVEALLSGGADPLLPGPQGEPMLVLAAQRGSLRTVRALLEHGAGAPGQEAVVGVALAEARRAAGPDLERELLRQLEEAYGPGFDAVVRRELVDGEETVAVELLRDGVPAAGADRHTGHGEIAALLEGWGMSGGLHPAARSGAG
;
A
#
# COMPACT_ATOMS: atom_id res chain seq x y z
N MET A 1 3.76 42.04 -37.20
CA MET A 1 3.26 40.92 -36.38
C MET A 1 4.45 39.99 -36.21
N THR A 2 5.09 40.03 -35.05
CA THR A 2 6.24 39.19 -34.72
C THR A 2 5.71 37.77 -34.47
N ASN A 3 6.09 36.86 -35.34
CA ASN A 3 5.89 35.43 -35.17
C ASN A 3 6.92 34.98 -34.11
N GLU A 4 6.60 35.16 -32.84
CA GLU A 4 7.35 34.47 -31.80
C GLU A 4 7.13 32.96 -31.99
N PRO A 5 8.18 32.14 -31.93
CA PRO A 5 7.97 30.70 -31.89
C PRO A 5 7.11 30.42 -30.66
N ILE A 6 6.00 29.71 -30.85
CA ILE A 6 5.32 29.02 -29.75
C ILE A 6 6.40 28.13 -29.15
N ARG A 7 7.00 28.56 -28.05
CA ARG A 7 7.79 27.66 -27.22
C ARG A 7 6.74 26.69 -26.70
N ASP A 8 6.79 25.42 -27.11
CA ASP A 8 6.05 24.38 -26.40
C ASP A 8 6.40 24.58 -24.92
N GLU A 9 5.39 24.99 -24.13
CA GLU A 9 5.60 25.09 -22.70
C GLU A 9 5.99 23.69 -22.22
N PRO A 10 7.09 23.53 -21.47
CA PRO A 10 7.57 22.21 -21.08
C PRO A 10 6.44 21.51 -20.30
N SER A 11 5.96 20.40 -20.86
CA SER A 11 4.89 19.61 -20.26
C SER A 11 5.33 19.14 -18.89
N LEU A 12 4.43 19.26 -17.90
CA LEU A 12 4.68 18.75 -16.56
C LEU A 12 4.91 17.23 -16.59
N PHE A 13 4.30 16.52 -17.56
CA PHE A 13 4.44 15.08 -17.74
C PHE A 13 5.81 14.69 -18.30
N ASP A 14 6.31 15.41 -19.32
CA ASP A 14 7.67 15.17 -19.83
C ASP A 14 8.70 15.41 -18.73
N ALA A 15 8.50 16.46 -17.94
CA ALA A 15 9.36 16.78 -16.80
C ALA A 15 9.39 15.69 -15.72
N LEU A 16 8.28 15.00 -15.47
CA LEU A 16 8.22 13.87 -14.52
C LEU A 16 9.04 12.66 -14.98
N TYR A 17 9.26 12.48 -16.28
CA TYR A 17 10.11 11.43 -16.84
C TYR A 17 11.59 11.82 -16.95
N GLU A 18 11.93 13.11 -16.73
CA GLU A 18 13.29 13.62 -16.79
C GLU A 18 13.96 13.62 -15.40
N ASP A 19 13.71 14.67 -14.61
CA ASP A 19 14.28 14.90 -13.29
C ASP A 19 13.53 16.00 -12.52
N GLU A 20 13.85 16.13 -11.23
CA GLU A 20 13.26 17.16 -10.35
C GLU A 20 13.48 18.59 -10.84
N ASN A 21 14.62 18.87 -11.48
CA ASN A 21 14.90 20.21 -12.01
C ASN A 21 13.99 20.52 -13.20
N ALA A 22 13.61 19.53 -14.01
CA ALA A 22 12.65 19.67 -15.08
C ALA A 22 11.27 20.04 -14.51
N VAL A 23 10.84 19.39 -13.44
CA VAL A 23 9.57 19.71 -12.75
C VAL A 23 9.59 21.15 -12.22
N VAL A 24 10.69 21.57 -11.57
CA VAL A 24 10.86 22.96 -11.12
C VAL A 24 10.82 23.95 -12.29
N ARG A 25 11.47 23.64 -13.41
CA ARG A 25 11.45 24.49 -14.61
C ARG A 25 10.04 24.62 -15.18
N ALA A 26 9.31 23.51 -15.29
CA ALA A 26 7.93 23.50 -15.80
C ALA A 26 7.00 24.34 -14.92
N LEU A 27 7.00 24.12 -13.61
CA LEU A 27 6.18 24.88 -12.67
C LEU A 27 6.52 26.39 -12.70
N ARG A 28 7.81 26.75 -12.77
CA ARG A 28 8.24 28.16 -12.91
C ARG A 28 7.88 28.79 -14.26
N ALA A 29 7.74 27.98 -15.31
CA ALA A 29 7.32 28.43 -16.63
C ALA A 29 5.80 28.65 -16.72
N GLY A 30 5.02 28.22 -15.72
CA GLY A 30 3.57 28.42 -15.67
C GLY A 30 2.74 27.14 -15.78
N ALA A 31 3.39 25.96 -15.87
CA ALA A 31 2.68 24.69 -15.84
C ALA A 31 1.84 24.58 -14.56
N GLN A 32 0.57 24.20 -14.72
CA GLN A 32 -0.35 24.07 -13.59
C GLN A 32 -0.09 22.75 -12.88
N ALA A 33 0.13 22.77 -11.55
CA ALA A 33 0.31 21.56 -10.74
C ALA A 33 -0.87 20.57 -10.85
N GLU A 34 -2.04 21.11 -11.19
CA GLU A 34 -3.32 20.43 -11.40
C GLU A 34 -3.54 19.90 -12.83
N SER A 35 -2.50 19.91 -13.68
CA SER A 35 -2.62 19.41 -15.05
C SER A 35 -2.89 17.91 -15.08
N SER A 36 -3.72 17.49 -16.04
CA SER A 36 -3.93 16.11 -16.41
C SER A 36 -3.54 15.86 -17.87
N ASP A 37 -3.15 14.63 -18.21
CA ASP A 37 -2.96 14.22 -19.60
C ASP A 37 -4.30 13.92 -20.31
N GLU A 38 -4.23 13.42 -21.54
CA GLU A 38 -5.42 13.09 -22.36
C GLU A 38 -6.27 11.95 -21.78
N GLU A 39 -5.71 11.12 -20.90
CA GLU A 39 -6.42 10.03 -20.23
C GLU A 39 -6.97 10.47 -18.86
N GLY A 40 -6.80 11.75 -18.52
CA GLY A 40 -7.21 12.33 -17.24
C GLY A 40 -6.23 12.03 -16.10
N THR A 41 -5.06 11.46 -16.39
CA THR A 41 -4.04 11.16 -15.38
C THR A 41 -3.49 12.46 -14.81
N THR A 42 -3.60 12.70 -13.50
CA THR A 42 -3.03 13.90 -12.89
C THR A 42 -1.52 13.76 -12.72
N ALA A 43 -0.79 14.87 -12.84
CA ALA A 43 0.66 14.87 -12.61
C ALA A 43 1.02 14.36 -11.19
N LEU A 44 0.21 14.69 -10.19
CA LEU A 44 0.41 14.22 -8.81
C LEU A 44 0.22 12.71 -8.68
N TYR A 45 -0.82 12.14 -9.28
CA TYR A 45 -1.02 10.69 -9.28
C TYR A 45 0.13 9.97 -9.98
N LEU A 46 0.55 10.46 -11.16
CA LEU A 46 1.66 9.88 -11.91
C LEU A 46 2.97 9.89 -11.09
N ALA A 47 3.28 11.01 -10.45
CA ALA A 47 4.45 11.12 -9.57
C ALA A 47 4.34 10.18 -8.35
N ALA A 48 3.13 10.00 -7.82
CA ALA A 48 2.90 9.12 -6.68
C ALA A 48 3.13 7.65 -7.03
N VAL A 49 2.60 7.16 -8.16
CA VAL A 49 2.76 5.75 -8.58
C VAL A 49 4.19 5.43 -9.06
N GLN A 50 4.90 6.41 -9.61
CA GLN A 50 6.29 6.27 -10.04
C GLN A 50 7.33 6.41 -8.90
N ASN A 51 6.88 6.63 -7.66
CA ASN A 51 7.75 6.87 -6.51
C ASN A 51 8.70 8.05 -6.73
N LEU A 52 8.16 9.25 -6.96
CA LEU A 52 8.92 10.48 -7.12
C LEU A 52 8.65 11.44 -5.93
N PRO A 53 9.21 11.19 -4.73
CA PRO A 53 8.90 11.98 -3.53
C PRO A 53 9.10 13.48 -3.69
N GLU A 54 10.19 13.89 -4.32
CA GLU A 54 10.52 15.29 -4.56
C GLU A 54 9.54 15.95 -5.53
N ALA A 55 9.18 15.26 -6.61
CA ALA A 55 8.16 15.75 -7.54
C ALA A 55 6.80 15.90 -6.85
N VAL A 56 6.40 14.90 -6.05
CA VAL A 56 5.17 14.95 -5.22
C VAL A 56 5.19 16.19 -4.31
N ARG A 57 6.27 16.41 -3.57
CA ARG A 57 6.42 17.60 -2.70
C ARG A 57 6.33 18.91 -3.48
N LEU A 58 6.96 18.99 -4.65
CA LEU A 58 6.92 20.17 -5.51
C LEU A 58 5.51 20.46 -6.03
N LEU A 59 4.79 19.43 -6.48
CA LEU A 59 3.41 19.55 -6.97
C LEU A 59 2.46 20.00 -5.85
N LEU A 60 2.56 19.38 -4.67
CA LEU A 60 1.78 19.76 -3.49
C LEU A 60 2.09 21.21 -3.06
N ALA A 61 3.37 21.60 -3.04
CA ALA A 61 3.78 22.97 -2.73
C ALA A 61 3.31 23.99 -3.79
N ALA A 62 3.11 23.54 -5.03
CA ALA A 62 2.55 24.34 -6.13
C ALA A 62 1.01 24.33 -6.14
N GLY A 63 0.36 23.70 -5.15
CA GLY A 63 -1.09 23.75 -4.94
C GLY A 63 -1.89 22.61 -5.55
N ALA A 64 -1.25 21.49 -5.92
CA ALA A 64 -1.99 20.27 -6.26
C ALA A 64 -2.77 19.76 -5.04
N ASP A 65 -4.04 19.43 -5.23
CA ASP A 65 -4.92 18.82 -4.25
C ASP A 65 -4.52 17.34 -4.04
N PRO A 66 -4.09 16.95 -2.82
CA PRO A 66 -3.66 15.59 -2.53
C PRO A 66 -4.75 14.53 -2.71
N ASP A 67 -6.02 14.94 -2.68
CA ASP A 67 -7.18 14.06 -2.81
C ASP A 67 -7.82 14.09 -4.21
N ARG A 68 -7.25 14.84 -5.17
CA ARG A 68 -7.82 14.92 -6.52
C ARG A 68 -7.71 13.57 -7.21
N ALA A 69 -8.87 13.04 -7.61
CA ALA A 69 -8.96 11.84 -8.40
C ALA A 69 -8.33 12.01 -9.81
N SER A 70 -7.76 10.92 -10.30
CA SER A 70 -7.01 10.82 -11.55
C SER A 70 -7.64 9.77 -12.46
N GLY A 71 -7.69 10.03 -13.77
CA GLY A 71 -8.25 9.13 -14.79
C GLY A 71 -9.66 9.51 -15.26
N GLU A 72 -10.00 9.13 -16.50
CA GLU A 72 -11.37 9.23 -17.02
C GLU A 72 -12.26 8.10 -16.47
N GLY A 73 -13.16 8.44 -15.55
CA GLY A 73 -14.17 7.52 -15.02
C GLY A 73 -13.69 6.68 -13.83
N THR A 74 -12.41 6.32 -13.79
CA THR A 74 -11.76 5.67 -12.64
C THR A 74 -11.28 6.72 -11.66
N ALA A 75 -11.75 6.67 -10.40
CA ALA A 75 -11.38 7.64 -9.38
C ALA A 75 -10.07 7.25 -8.67
N ASP A 76 -8.96 7.16 -9.42
CA ASP A 76 -7.67 6.79 -8.83
C ASP A 76 -7.18 7.91 -7.90
N LEU A 77 -6.73 7.54 -6.71
CA LEU A 77 -6.27 8.49 -5.70
C LEU A 77 -4.75 8.41 -5.54
N PRO A 78 -4.02 9.55 -5.49
CA PRO A 78 -2.57 9.56 -5.31
C PRO A 78 -2.09 8.72 -4.11
N LEU A 79 -2.80 8.81 -2.98
CA LEU A 79 -2.45 8.05 -1.77
C LEU A 79 -2.65 6.54 -1.95
N CYS A 80 -3.69 6.11 -2.67
CA CYS A 80 -3.91 4.69 -2.98
C CYS A 80 -2.85 4.16 -3.94
N GLY A 81 -2.49 4.94 -4.97
CA GLY A 81 -1.42 4.59 -5.91
C GLY A 81 -0.06 4.41 -5.23
N ALA A 82 0.31 5.37 -4.37
CA ALA A 82 1.53 5.29 -3.56
C ALA A 82 1.52 4.09 -2.61
N ALA A 83 0.39 3.83 -1.95
CA ALA A 83 0.26 2.69 -1.04
C ALA A 83 0.27 1.34 -1.75
N CYS A 84 -0.24 1.26 -2.97
CA CYS A 84 -0.14 0.06 -3.82
C CYS A 84 1.32 -0.27 -4.16
N GLY A 85 2.12 0.75 -4.48
CA GLY A 85 3.55 0.60 -4.75
C GLY A 85 4.43 0.40 -3.51
N GLY A 86 3.91 0.62 -2.30
CA GLY A 86 4.71 0.60 -1.07
C GLY A 86 5.62 1.82 -0.92
N HIS A 87 5.28 2.92 -1.59
CA HIS A 87 6.09 4.14 -1.66
C HIS A 87 5.93 4.98 -0.39
N THR A 88 6.51 4.52 0.71
CA THR A 88 6.29 5.09 2.05
C THR A 88 6.60 6.59 2.12
N GLU A 89 7.68 7.04 1.49
CA GLU A 89 8.06 8.47 1.50
C GLU A 89 7.04 9.36 0.76
N VAL A 90 6.45 8.85 -0.32
CA VAL A 90 5.35 9.53 -1.03
C VAL A 90 4.08 9.55 -0.17
N VAL A 91 3.76 8.44 0.49
CA VAL A 91 2.62 8.35 1.42
C VAL A 91 2.75 9.37 2.54
N GLU A 92 3.91 9.47 3.17
CA GLU A 92 4.19 10.46 4.22
C GLU A 92 4.05 11.90 3.70
N ALA A 93 4.53 12.18 2.48
CA ALA A 93 4.41 13.50 1.87
C ALA A 93 2.94 13.89 1.59
N LEU A 94 2.15 12.96 1.06
CA LEU A 94 0.72 13.16 0.79
C LEU A 94 -0.08 13.39 2.09
N LEU A 95 0.15 12.55 3.11
CA LEU A 95 -0.50 12.71 4.42
C LEU A 95 -0.11 14.04 5.08
N SER A 96 1.16 14.44 4.99
CA SER A 96 1.64 15.73 5.51
C SER A 96 1.02 16.93 4.79
N ALA A 97 0.62 16.76 3.53
CA ALA A 97 -0.11 17.78 2.77
C ALA A 97 -1.63 17.74 2.99
N GLY A 98 -2.13 16.84 3.85
CA GLY A 98 -3.54 16.77 4.22
C GLY A 98 -4.38 15.77 3.42
N ALA A 99 -3.76 14.82 2.72
CA ALA A 99 -4.48 13.70 2.09
C ALA A 99 -5.35 12.97 3.12
N ARG A 100 -6.58 12.64 2.76
CA ARG A 100 -7.49 11.88 3.63
C ARG A 100 -7.20 10.38 3.50
N PRO A 101 -6.72 9.70 4.57
CA PRO A 101 -6.27 8.31 4.48
C PRO A 101 -7.37 7.29 4.16
N ASP A 102 -8.61 7.61 4.53
CA ASP A 102 -9.76 6.71 4.45
C ASP A 102 -10.62 6.89 3.19
N LEU A 103 -10.15 7.71 2.24
CA LEU A 103 -10.79 7.79 0.93
C LEU A 103 -10.75 6.43 0.24
N ARG A 104 -11.87 6.10 -0.40
CA ARG A 104 -12.01 4.91 -1.22
C ARG A 104 -11.86 5.32 -2.67
N GLU A 105 -10.97 4.64 -3.39
CA GLU A 105 -10.98 4.70 -4.85
C GLU A 105 -12.21 3.94 -5.39
N GLU A 106 -12.37 3.92 -6.72
CA GLU A 106 -13.58 3.41 -7.38
C GLU A 106 -13.95 1.97 -6.99
N PHE A 107 -12.96 1.08 -6.87
CA PHE A 107 -13.16 -0.32 -6.48
C PHE A 107 -13.38 -0.50 -4.97
N GLY A 108 -13.44 0.58 -4.20
CA GLY A 108 -13.76 0.59 -2.79
C GLY A 108 -12.56 0.35 -1.86
N PHE A 109 -11.34 0.31 -2.39
CA PHE A 109 -10.10 0.14 -1.64
C PHE A 109 -9.66 1.47 -1.02
N THR A 110 -9.17 1.41 0.21
CA THR A 110 -8.42 2.49 0.84
C THR A 110 -6.91 2.28 0.64
N ALA A 111 -6.11 3.31 0.88
CA ALA A 111 -4.65 3.19 0.87
C ALA A 111 -4.16 2.11 1.86
N LEU A 112 -4.75 2.04 3.05
CA LEU A 112 -4.40 1.02 4.05
C LEU A 112 -4.69 -0.40 3.54
N ARG A 113 -5.82 -0.62 2.86
CA ARG A 113 -6.16 -1.92 2.29
C ARG A 113 -5.16 -2.37 1.22
N TRP A 114 -4.67 -1.46 0.39
CA TRP A 114 -3.62 -1.76 -0.59
C TRP A 114 -2.31 -2.17 0.09
N ALA A 115 -1.82 -1.35 1.03
CA ALA A 115 -0.57 -1.61 1.73
C ALA A 115 -0.60 -2.93 2.52
N VAL A 116 -1.69 -3.23 3.24
CA VAL A 116 -1.86 -4.49 3.98
C VAL A 116 -1.89 -5.69 3.03
N GLY A 117 -2.66 -5.60 1.94
CA GLY A 117 -2.83 -6.70 1.00
C GLY A 117 -1.54 -7.06 0.25
N LEU A 118 -0.73 -6.05 -0.06
CA LEU A 118 0.56 -6.23 -0.74
C LEU A 118 1.74 -6.38 0.22
N GLY A 119 1.51 -6.30 1.53
CA GLY A 119 2.53 -6.59 2.55
C GLY A 119 3.56 -5.47 2.75
N HIS A 120 3.22 -4.23 2.44
CA HIS A 120 4.10 -3.06 2.61
C HIS A 120 4.03 -2.54 4.05
N ALA A 121 4.66 -3.26 4.99
CA ALA A 121 4.55 -3.00 6.43
C ALA A 121 4.97 -1.57 6.81
N SER A 122 6.05 -1.05 6.22
CA SER A 122 6.50 0.33 6.46
C SER A 122 5.44 1.35 6.05
N THR A 123 4.74 1.10 4.94
CA THR A 123 3.66 1.95 4.45
C THR A 123 2.40 1.84 5.31
N VAL A 124 2.08 0.67 5.85
CA VAL A 124 0.99 0.48 6.81
C VAL A 124 1.24 1.31 8.08
N GLU A 125 2.46 1.26 8.64
CA GLU A 125 2.84 2.04 9.81
C GLU A 125 2.67 3.55 9.57
N ALA A 126 3.08 4.04 8.40
CA ALA A 126 2.91 5.45 8.02
C ALA A 126 1.43 5.85 7.87
N LEU A 127 0.60 5.03 7.22
CA LEU A 127 -0.84 5.29 7.05
C LEU A 127 -1.58 5.32 8.39
N LEU A 128 -1.32 4.37 9.28
CA LEU A 128 -1.92 4.32 10.62
C LEU A 128 -1.49 5.53 11.46
N SER A 129 -0.21 5.90 11.40
CA SER A 129 0.30 7.12 12.06
C SER A 129 -0.32 8.40 11.47
N GLY A 130 -0.65 8.38 10.18
CA GLY A 130 -1.40 9.41 9.46
C GLY A 130 -2.91 9.43 9.73
N GLY A 131 -3.41 8.55 10.60
CA GLY A 131 -4.80 8.52 11.03
C GLY A 131 -5.73 7.65 10.17
N ALA A 132 -5.20 6.72 9.37
CA ALA A 132 -6.03 5.71 8.71
C ALA A 132 -6.77 4.85 9.75
N ASP A 133 -8.06 4.59 9.53
CA ASP A 133 -8.85 3.75 10.42
C ASP A 133 -8.58 2.25 10.15
N PRO A 134 -7.97 1.51 11.11
CA PRO A 134 -7.66 0.09 10.93
C PRO A 134 -8.89 -0.81 10.90
N LEU A 135 -10.07 -0.30 11.26
CA LEU A 135 -11.33 -1.04 11.28
C LEU A 135 -12.11 -0.92 9.97
N LEU A 136 -11.72 -0.04 9.05
CA LEU A 136 -12.36 0.05 7.74
C LEU A 136 -12.06 -1.22 6.93
N PRO A 137 -13.09 -2.00 6.56
CA PRO A 137 -12.87 -3.23 5.83
C PRO A 137 -12.60 -2.95 4.35
N GLY A 138 -12.00 -3.94 3.69
CA GLY A 138 -11.86 -3.99 2.25
C GLY A 138 -13.22 -3.98 1.52
N PRO A 139 -13.22 -3.90 0.19
CA PRO A 139 -14.45 -3.80 -0.59
C PRO A 139 -15.37 -5.01 -0.45
N GLN A 140 -14.85 -6.18 -0.09
CA GLN A 140 -15.64 -7.40 0.15
C GLN A 140 -15.92 -7.61 1.65
N GLY A 141 -15.66 -6.61 2.49
CA GLY A 141 -15.89 -6.68 3.93
C GLY A 141 -14.75 -7.32 4.72
N GLU A 142 -13.57 -7.49 4.13
CA GLU A 142 -12.44 -8.16 4.79
C GLU A 142 -11.80 -7.24 5.84
N PRO A 143 -11.71 -7.64 7.13
CA PRO A 143 -11.02 -6.86 8.14
C PRO A 143 -9.51 -6.82 7.89
N MET A 144 -8.87 -5.66 8.10
CA MET A 144 -7.41 -5.50 7.88
C MET A 144 -6.59 -6.49 8.70
N LEU A 145 -6.98 -6.74 9.95
CA LEU A 145 -6.27 -7.68 10.83
C LEU A 145 -6.26 -9.12 10.30
N VAL A 146 -7.37 -9.56 9.70
CA VAL A 146 -7.48 -10.90 9.09
C VAL A 146 -6.59 -10.98 7.85
N LEU A 147 -6.61 -9.95 7.01
CA LEU A 147 -5.78 -9.88 5.82
C LEU A 147 -4.29 -9.89 6.15
N ALA A 148 -3.86 -9.11 7.16
CA ALA A 148 -2.49 -9.09 7.65
C ALA A 148 -2.04 -10.46 8.17
N ALA A 149 -2.92 -11.15 8.92
CA ALA A 149 -2.67 -12.50 9.40
C ALA A 149 -2.56 -13.53 8.27
N GLN A 150 -3.40 -13.44 7.23
CA GLN A 150 -3.30 -14.29 6.04
C GLN A 150 -1.99 -14.06 5.28
N ARG A 151 -1.58 -12.79 5.14
CA ARG A 151 -0.31 -12.39 4.50
C ARG A 151 0.92 -12.84 5.30
N GLY A 152 0.77 -13.03 6.61
CA GLY A 152 1.84 -13.48 7.50
C GLY A 152 2.76 -12.36 8.01
N SER A 153 2.38 -11.09 7.84
CA SER A 153 3.20 -9.95 8.26
C SER A 153 2.97 -9.66 9.74
N LEU A 154 3.94 -10.02 10.58
CA LEU A 154 3.88 -9.81 12.02
C LEU A 154 3.93 -8.31 12.35
N ARG A 155 4.75 -7.53 11.63
CA ARG A 155 4.79 -6.06 11.79
C ARG A 155 3.43 -5.44 11.52
N THR A 156 2.79 -5.80 10.41
CA THR A 156 1.46 -5.28 10.05
C THR A 156 0.41 -5.63 11.11
N VAL A 157 0.41 -6.89 11.59
CA VAL A 157 -0.50 -7.33 12.66
C VAL A 157 -0.28 -6.51 13.94
N ARG A 158 0.97 -6.30 14.37
CA ARG A 158 1.28 -5.48 15.56
C ARG A 158 0.80 -4.05 15.39
N ALA A 159 1.12 -3.42 14.27
CA ALA A 159 0.74 -2.04 13.99
C ALA A 159 -0.79 -1.86 14.03
N LEU A 160 -1.55 -2.77 13.39
CA LEU A 160 -3.01 -2.74 13.43
C LEU A 160 -3.57 -2.89 14.84
N LEU A 161 -3.02 -3.81 15.64
CA LEU A 161 -3.47 -4.03 17.01
C LEU A 161 -3.17 -2.83 17.92
N GLU A 162 -2.01 -2.21 17.76
CA GLU A 162 -1.62 -0.97 18.46
C GLU A 162 -2.55 0.20 18.13
N HIS A 163 -3.13 0.22 16.94
CA HIS A 163 -4.10 1.23 16.50
C HIS A 163 -5.56 0.81 16.73
N GLY A 164 -5.82 -0.26 17.48
CA GLY A 164 -7.16 -0.61 17.97
C GLY A 164 -7.89 -1.71 17.18
N ALA A 165 -7.24 -2.39 16.24
CA ALA A 165 -7.85 -3.53 15.53
C ALA A 165 -8.19 -4.72 16.45
N GLY A 166 -7.66 -4.74 17.67
CA GLY A 166 -7.95 -5.72 18.72
C GLY A 166 -8.73 -5.15 19.92
N ALA A 167 -9.36 -3.98 19.77
CA ALA A 167 -10.15 -3.34 20.83
C ALA A 167 -11.42 -4.15 21.17
N PRO A 168 -12.07 -3.90 22.33
CA PRO A 168 -13.33 -4.55 22.69
C PRO A 168 -14.38 -4.47 21.57
N GLY A 169 -15.03 -5.59 21.27
CA GLY A 169 -15.95 -5.73 20.13
C GLY A 169 -15.32 -6.31 18.86
N GLN A 170 -13.99 -6.48 18.83
CA GLN A 170 -13.26 -7.11 17.72
C GLN A 170 -12.88 -8.58 17.99
N GLU A 171 -13.44 -9.22 19.02
CA GLU A 171 -13.06 -10.58 19.44
C GLU A 171 -13.29 -11.61 18.33
N ALA A 172 -14.37 -11.46 17.56
CA ALA A 172 -14.64 -12.30 16.40
C ALA A 172 -13.56 -12.14 15.33
N VAL A 173 -13.15 -10.91 15.04
CA VAL A 173 -12.11 -10.60 14.04
C VAL A 173 -10.76 -11.16 14.48
N VAL A 174 -10.37 -10.94 15.74
CA VAL A 174 -9.15 -11.53 16.33
C VAL A 174 -9.19 -13.05 16.27
N GLY A 175 -10.35 -13.67 16.55
CA GLY A 175 -10.54 -15.11 16.47
C GLY A 175 -10.34 -15.65 15.05
N VAL A 176 -10.88 -14.99 14.03
CA VAL A 176 -10.67 -15.36 12.62
C VAL A 176 -9.20 -15.17 12.22
N ALA A 177 -8.59 -14.05 12.58
CA ALA A 177 -7.18 -13.79 12.30
C ALA A 177 -6.26 -14.86 12.92
N LEU A 178 -6.54 -15.27 14.16
CA LEU A 178 -5.82 -16.35 14.84
C LEU A 178 -6.00 -17.70 14.13
N ALA A 179 -7.23 -18.02 13.71
CA ALA A 179 -7.51 -19.25 12.99
C ALA A 179 -6.75 -19.31 11.66
N GLU A 180 -6.72 -18.20 10.90
CA GLU A 180 -5.96 -18.10 9.66
C GLU A 180 -4.45 -18.23 9.89
N ALA A 181 -3.91 -17.52 10.90
CA ALA A 181 -2.50 -17.62 11.25
C ALA A 181 -2.09 -19.07 11.60
N ARG A 182 -2.88 -19.78 12.42
CA ARG A 182 -2.63 -21.19 12.75
C ARG A 182 -2.70 -22.10 11.54
N ARG A 183 -3.69 -21.88 10.65
CA ARG A 183 -3.83 -22.66 9.41
C ARG A 183 -2.62 -22.47 8.49
N ALA A 184 -2.11 -21.25 8.41
CA ALA A 184 -1.00 -20.89 7.54
C ALA A 184 0.39 -21.20 8.13
N ALA A 185 0.51 -21.35 9.46
CA ALA A 185 1.76 -21.74 10.15
C ALA A 185 2.22 -23.21 9.87
N GLY A 186 1.66 -23.86 8.85
CA GLY A 186 2.05 -25.21 8.44
C GLY A 186 3.45 -25.27 7.82
N PRO A 187 4.14 -26.42 7.86
CA PRO A 187 5.57 -26.54 7.58
C PRO A 187 5.99 -26.42 6.10
N ASP A 188 5.08 -26.15 5.16
CA ASP A 188 5.38 -26.15 3.71
C ASP A 188 4.67 -24.99 2.97
N LEU A 189 4.91 -23.73 3.37
CA LEU A 189 4.34 -22.54 2.71
C LEU A 189 4.58 -22.53 1.18
N GLU A 190 5.77 -22.97 0.77
CA GLU A 190 6.16 -23.12 -0.64
C GLU A 190 5.21 -24.06 -1.40
N ARG A 191 4.91 -25.24 -0.85
CA ARG A 191 3.99 -26.19 -1.50
C ARG A 191 2.57 -25.65 -1.55
N GLU A 192 2.16 -24.93 -0.52
CA GLU A 192 0.84 -24.33 -0.49
C GLU A 192 0.69 -23.21 -1.53
N LEU A 193 1.70 -22.34 -1.67
CA LEU A 193 1.74 -21.31 -2.72
C LEU A 193 1.74 -21.95 -4.12
N LEU A 194 2.56 -22.98 -4.33
CA LEU A 194 2.61 -23.70 -5.60
C LEU A 194 1.26 -24.36 -5.93
N ARG A 195 0.64 -25.06 -4.95
CA ARG A 195 -0.68 -25.68 -5.12
C ARG A 195 -1.74 -24.67 -5.54
N GLN A 196 -1.76 -23.49 -4.90
CA GLN A 196 -2.71 -22.43 -5.25
C GLN A 196 -2.49 -21.89 -6.67
N LEU A 197 -1.24 -21.72 -7.08
CA LEU A 197 -0.89 -21.30 -8.44
C LEU A 197 -1.27 -22.37 -9.48
N GLU A 198 -1.02 -23.65 -9.21
CA GLU A 198 -1.42 -24.75 -10.08
C GLU A 198 -2.95 -24.91 -10.20
N GLU A 199 -3.69 -24.62 -9.13
CA GLU A 199 -5.16 -24.62 -9.16
C GLU A 199 -5.72 -23.48 -10.02
N ALA A 200 -5.07 -22.31 -10.00
CA ALA A 200 -5.51 -21.14 -10.74
C ALA A 200 -5.10 -21.18 -12.22
N TYR A 201 -3.88 -21.62 -12.52
CA TYR A 201 -3.29 -21.54 -13.86
C TYR A 201 -3.18 -22.91 -14.56
N GLY A 202 -3.43 -24.00 -13.84
CA GLY A 202 -3.27 -25.37 -14.31
C GLY A 202 -1.87 -25.94 -14.00
N PRO A 203 -1.72 -27.26 -14.05
CA PRO A 203 -0.44 -27.92 -13.82
C PRO A 203 0.52 -27.78 -15.02
N GLY A 204 1.80 -28.06 -14.81
CA GLY A 204 2.79 -28.20 -15.89
C GLY A 204 3.64 -26.97 -16.19
N PHE A 205 3.61 -25.97 -15.32
CA PHE A 205 4.59 -24.87 -15.33
C PHE A 205 5.83 -25.27 -14.53
N ASP A 206 7.00 -24.84 -14.98
CA ASP A 206 8.18 -24.85 -14.12
C ASP A 206 7.98 -23.79 -13.02
N ALA A 207 8.43 -24.05 -11.81
CA ALA A 207 8.30 -23.12 -10.70
C ALA A 207 9.67 -22.74 -10.12
N VAL A 208 9.84 -21.45 -9.82
CA VAL A 208 10.99 -20.94 -9.07
C VAL A 208 10.51 -20.44 -7.73
N VAL A 209 11.27 -20.77 -6.69
CA VAL A 209 11.00 -20.33 -5.33
C VAL A 209 12.13 -19.42 -4.88
N ARG A 210 11.77 -18.24 -4.38
CA ARG A 210 12.70 -17.28 -3.78
C ARG A 210 12.32 -17.07 -2.32
N ARG A 211 13.34 -16.88 -1.50
CA ARG A 211 13.22 -16.44 -0.12
C ARG A 211 14.00 -15.15 0.01
N GLU A 212 13.33 -14.10 0.44
CA GLU A 212 13.90 -12.75 0.52
C GLU A 212 13.42 -12.04 1.78
N LEU A 213 14.14 -10.99 2.16
CA LEU A 213 13.73 -10.12 3.26
C LEU A 213 13.05 -8.89 2.67
N VAL A 214 11.75 -8.74 2.92
CA VAL A 214 10.95 -7.57 2.55
C VAL A 214 10.55 -6.87 3.83
N ASP A 215 10.84 -5.57 3.96
CA ASP A 215 10.59 -4.79 5.19
C ASP A 215 11.12 -5.41 6.51
N GLY A 216 12.15 -6.26 6.39
CA GLY A 216 12.78 -6.97 7.51
C GLY A 216 12.08 -8.28 7.91
N GLU A 217 11.05 -8.70 7.18
CA GLU A 217 10.36 -9.97 7.36
C GLU A 217 10.73 -10.94 6.24
N GLU A 218 10.84 -12.24 6.55
CA GLU A 218 11.11 -13.25 5.52
C GLU A 218 9.84 -13.51 4.71
N THR A 219 9.99 -13.43 3.39
CA THR A 219 8.97 -13.66 2.39
C THR A 219 9.36 -14.83 1.51
N VAL A 220 8.42 -15.75 1.31
CA VAL A 220 8.53 -16.83 0.32
C VAL A 220 7.73 -16.41 -0.90
N ALA A 221 8.39 -16.30 -2.04
CA ALA A 221 7.78 -16.04 -3.34
C ALA A 221 7.89 -17.27 -4.24
N VAL A 222 6.78 -17.66 -4.87
CA VAL A 222 6.73 -18.72 -5.87
C VAL A 222 6.28 -18.11 -7.19
N GLU A 223 7.07 -18.33 -8.25
CA GLU A 223 6.76 -17.88 -9.61
C GLU A 223 6.61 -19.09 -10.53
N LEU A 224 5.50 -19.14 -11.27
CA LEU A 224 5.32 -20.04 -12.40
C LEU A 224 5.97 -19.44 -13.64
N LEU A 225 6.75 -20.27 -14.34
CA LEU A 225 7.44 -19.91 -15.56
C LEU A 225 6.74 -20.52 -16.77
N ARG A 226 6.55 -19.70 -17.81
CA ARG A 226 6.15 -20.14 -19.15
C ARG A 226 7.30 -19.86 -20.11
N ASP A 227 7.85 -20.91 -20.70
CA ASP A 227 9.01 -20.81 -21.60
C ASP A 227 10.22 -20.08 -20.98
N GLY A 228 10.43 -20.26 -19.66
CA GLY A 228 11.50 -19.61 -18.91
C GLY A 228 11.21 -18.16 -18.46
N VAL A 229 10.02 -17.63 -18.74
CA VAL A 229 9.60 -16.27 -18.35
C VAL A 229 8.54 -16.32 -17.25
N PRO A 230 8.63 -15.49 -16.19
CA PRO A 230 7.59 -15.41 -15.17
C PRO A 230 6.23 -15.10 -15.78
N ALA A 231 5.24 -15.95 -15.48
CA ALA A 231 3.88 -15.85 -16.00
C ALA A 231 2.85 -15.55 -14.90
N ALA A 232 3.07 -16.10 -13.71
CA ALA A 232 2.26 -15.85 -12.52
C ALA A 232 3.13 -16.02 -11.28
N GLY A 233 2.75 -15.41 -10.17
CA GLY A 233 3.44 -15.60 -8.92
C GLY A 233 2.58 -15.26 -7.71
N ALA A 234 2.98 -15.80 -6.57
CA ALA A 234 2.37 -15.50 -5.28
C ALA A 234 3.46 -15.50 -4.22
N ASP A 235 3.38 -14.53 -3.31
CA ASP A 235 4.31 -14.39 -2.20
C ASP A 235 3.55 -14.30 -0.87
N ARG A 236 4.20 -14.70 0.23
CA ARG A 236 3.68 -14.54 1.60
C ARG A 236 4.84 -14.45 2.60
N HIS A 237 4.64 -13.66 3.65
CA HIS A 237 5.56 -13.61 4.79
C HIS A 237 5.45 -14.90 5.63
N THR A 238 6.51 -15.28 6.34
CA THR A 238 6.56 -16.53 7.12
C THR A 238 6.13 -16.40 8.58
N GLY A 239 5.72 -15.21 9.01
CA GLY A 239 5.43 -14.86 10.41
C GLY A 239 4.17 -15.47 11.03
N HIS A 240 3.46 -16.38 10.35
CA HIS A 240 2.17 -16.93 10.80
C HIS A 240 2.21 -17.57 12.19
N GLY A 241 3.29 -18.28 12.54
CA GLY A 241 3.45 -18.88 13.86
C GLY A 241 3.57 -17.85 14.98
N GLU A 242 4.32 -16.77 14.74
CA GLU A 242 4.49 -15.66 15.69
C GLU A 242 3.20 -14.84 15.83
N ILE A 243 2.48 -14.63 14.71
CA ILE A 243 1.17 -14.00 14.71
C ILE A 243 0.17 -14.80 15.55
N ALA A 244 0.15 -16.13 15.41
CA ALA A 244 -0.72 -16.97 16.21
C ALA A 244 -0.43 -16.82 17.71
N ALA A 245 0.85 -16.87 18.10
CA ALA A 245 1.26 -16.65 19.50
C ALA A 245 0.88 -15.25 20.01
N LEU A 246 1.04 -14.21 19.18
CA LEU A 246 0.67 -12.84 19.51
C LEU A 246 -0.84 -12.68 19.77
N LEU A 247 -1.67 -13.20 18.86
CA LEU A 247 -3.13 -13.07 18.95
C LEU A 247 -3.72 -13.92 20.09
N GLU A 248 -3.11 -15.07 20.41
CA GLU A 248 -3.47 -15.86 21.60
C GLU A 248 -3.27 -15.05 22.89
N GLY A 249 -2.13 -14.37 23.01
CA GLY A 249 -1.86 -13.47 24.13
C GLY A 249 -2.88 -12.34 24.22
N TRP A 250 -3.26 -11.77 23.08
CA TRP A 250 -4.19 -10.64 23.01
C TRP A 250 -5.62 -11.01 23.47
N GLY A 251 -6.10 -12.19 23.08
CA GLY A 251 -7.42 -12.70 23.47
C GLY A 251 -7.53 -13.01 24.97
N MET A 252 -6.41 -13.35 25.63
CA MET A 252 -6.37 -13.66 27.07
C MET A 252 -6.37 -12.40 27.95
N SER A 253 -5.86 -11.27 27.45
CA SER A 253 -5.73 -10.01 28.21
C SER A 253 -6.93 -9.06 28.14
N GLY A 254 -8.01 -9.43 27.41
CA GLY A 254 -9.25 -8.66 27.38
C GLY A 254 -9.10 -7.19 26.93
N GLY A 255 -8.20 -6.92 25.97
CA GLY A 255 -8.00 -5.56 25.41
C GLY A 255 -7.45 -4.52 26.40
N LEU A 256 -6.98 -4.93 27.59
CA LEU A 256 -6.39 -4.02 28.55
C LEU A 256 -4.91 -3.77 28.22
N HIS A 257 -4.62 -2.69 27.48
CA HIS A 257 -3.29 -2.08 27.48
C HIS A 257 -3.35 -0.54 27.60
N PRO A 258 -2.26 0.10 28.05
CA PRO A 258 -2.31 1.18 29.03
C PRO A 258 -2.67 2.49 28.32
N ALA A 259 -3.62 3.22 28.90
CA ALA A 259 -3.89 4.59 28.50
C ALA A 259 -2.58 5.37 28.37
N ALA A 260 -2.45 6.05 27.23
CA ALA A 260 -1.45 7.05 26.93
C ALA A 260 -1.02 7.81 28.19
N ARG A 261 0.26 7.68 28.56
CA ARG A 261 0.88 8.69 29.41
C ARG A 261 0.98 9.97 28.59
N SER A 262 -0.08 10.77 28.64
CA SER A 262 -0.03 12.18 28.29
C SER A 262 1.04 12.84 29.17
N GLY A 263 2.10 13.33 28.52
CA GLY A 263 3.05 14.23 29.14
C GLY A 263 2.34 15.55 29.42
N ALA A 264 1.85 15.70 30.65
CA ALA A 264 1.72 17.01 31.27
C ALA A 264 2.95 17.21 32.16
N GLY A 265 3.84 18.09 31.71
CA GLY A 265 5.02 18.58 32.41
C GLY A 265 5.45 19.88 31.77
#